data_AF-Q9K653-F1
#
_entry.id   AF-Q9K653-F1
#
_cell.length_a   1.000
_cell.length_b   1.000
_cell.length_c   1.000
_cell.angle_alpha   90.00
_cell.angle_beta   90.00
_cell.angle_gamma   90.00
#
_symmetry.space_group_name_H-M   'P 1'
#
loop_
_entity.id
_entity.type
_entity.pdbx_description
1 polymer ?
#
loop_
_entity_poly.entity_id
_entity_poly.type
_entity_poly.pdbx_seq_one_letter_code
_entity_poly.pdbx_strand_id
1 'polypeptide(L)'
;MEGVMSFLFGALSLFYPLLIASVLLFGYAFVKRSWVGMVVCAILLYPNAWFVSMHPPFPWVIYTPVIPIMLAAVFYLMKRTRLRTN
;
A
#
# COMPACT_ATOMS: atom_id res chain seq x y z
N MET A 1 9.72 -12.17 14.82
CA MET A 1 8.78 -11.45 13.92
C MET A 1 8.27 -12.35 12.79
N GLU A 2 9.09 -13.27 12.29
CA GLU A 2 8.71 -14.22 11.23
C GLU A 2 7.57 -15.18 11.63
N GLY A 3 7.57 -15.68 12.88
CA GLY A 3 6.51 -16.61 13.35
C GLY A 3 5.10 -16.00 13.42
N VAL A 4 4.96 -14.73 13.79
CA VAL A 4 3.65 -14.06 13.87
C VAL A 4 3.12 -13.75 12.46
N MET A 5 3.98 -13.24 11.57
CA MET A 5 3.62 -13.00 10.17
C MET A 5 3.29 -14.32 9.45
N SER A 6 4.08 -15.38 9.67
CA SER A 6 3.84 -16.69 9.08
C SER A 6 2.56 -17.35 9.60
N PHE A 7 2.19 -17.13 10.87
CA PHE A 7 0.92 -17.60 11.42
C PHE A 7 -0.28 -16.81 10.88
N LEU A 8 -0.20 -15.48 10.84
CA LEU A 8 -1.25 -14.62 10.25
C LEU A 8 -1.48 -14.90 8.76
N PHE A 9 -0.40 -15.03 7.98
CA PHE A 9 -0.51 -15.24 6.54
C PHE A 9 -0.72 -16.71 6.15
N GLY A 10 -0.18 -17.66 6.92
CA GLY A 10 -0.30 -19.09 6.67
C GLY A 10 -1.57 -19.72 7.25
N ALA A 11 -1.80 -19.58 8.57
CA ALA A 11 -2.92 -20.24 9.24
C ALA A 11 -4.26 -19.52 9.03
N LEU A 12 -4.24 -18.19 8.89
CA LEU A 12 -5.45 -17.38 8.75
C LEU A 12 -5.76 -17.00 7.28
N SER A 13 -4.89 -17.36 6.32
CA SER A 13 -5.00 -16.97 4.89
C SER A 13 -5.27 -15.47 4.68
N LEU A 14 -4.81 -14.62 5.61
CA LEU A 14 -5.16 -13.19 5.64
C LEU A 14 -4.52 -12.38 4.50
N PHE A 15 -3.63 -13.00 3.72
CA PHE A 15 -2.94 -12.41 2.58
C PHE A 15 -3.91 -11.87 1.53
N TYR A 16 -4.79 -12.72 1.02
CA TYR A 16 -5.74 -12.34 -0.02
C TYR A 16 -6.76 -11.28 0.45
N PRO A 17 -7.37 -11.41 1.65
CA PRO A 17 -8.22 -10.36 2.21
C PRO A 17 -7.50 -9.01 2.37
N LEU A 18 -6.26 -9.00 2.90
CA LEU A 18 -5.49 -7.75 3.05
C LEU A 18 -5.14 -7.13 1.70
N LEU A 19 -4.78 -7.95 0.72
CA LEU A 19 -4.48 -7.51 -0.64
C LEU A 19 -5.72 -6.85 -1.26
N ILE A 20 -6.86 -7.52 -1.21
CA ILE A 20 -8.13 -7.00 -1.76
C ILE A 20 -8.53 -5.71 -1.05
N ALA A 21 -8.47 -5.69 0.29
CA ALA A 21 -8.76 -4.50 1.08
C ALA A 21 -7.84 -3.34 0.72
N SER A 22 -6.53 -3.59 0.53
CA SER A 22 -5.56 -2.57 0.13
C SER A 22 -5.85 -2.00 -1.26
N VAL A 23 -6.22 -2.85 -2.23
CA VAL A 23 -6.57 -2.40 -3.59
C VAL A 23 -7.85 -1.57 -3.59
N LEU A 24 -8.88 -2.00 -2.86
CA LEU A 24 -10.13 -1.25 -2.72
C LEU A 24 -9.92 0.09 -2.00
N LEU A 25 -9.15 0.08 -0.91
CA LEU A 25 -8.80 1.30 -0.17
C LEU A 25 -7.98 2.25 -1.04
N PHE A 26 -7.11 1.71 -1.92
CA PHE A 26 -6.29 2.49 -2.82
C PHE A 26 -7.13 3.15 -3.92
N GLY A 27 -8.04 2.39 -4.53
CA GLY A 27 -9.01 2.92 -5.49
C GLY A 27 -9.87 4.02 -4.87
N TYR A 28 -10.37 3.81 -3.65
CA TYR A 28 -11.14 4.80 -2.91
C TYR A 28 -10.31 6.07 -2.61
N ALA A 29 -9.08 5.91 -2.10
CA ALA A 29 -8.18 7.02 -1.79
C ALA A 29 -7.78 7.81 -3.05
N PHE A 30 -7.62 7.11 -4.17
CA PHE A 30 -7.34 7.70 -5.49
C PHE A 30 -8.51 8.55 -5.98
N VAL A 31 -9.74 8.03 -5.92
CA VAL A 31 -10.95 8.78 -6.29
C VAL A 31 -11.15 10.01 -5.39
N LYS A 32 -10.95 9.86 -4.07
CA LYS A 32 -11.06 10.96 -3.10
C LYS A 32 -9.88 11.95 -3.14
N ARG A 33 -8.84 11.69 -3.96
CA ARG A 33 -7.58 12.45 -3.99
C ARG A 33 -6.99 12.69 -2.59
N SER A 34 -7.11 11.70 -1.71
CA SER A 34 -6.66 11.81 -0.32
C SER A 34 -5.24 11.24 -0.18
N TRP A 35 -4.27 12.13 -0.05
CA TRP A 35 -2.87 11.79 0.22
C TRP A 35 -2.71 10.92 1.48
N VAL A 36 -3.48 11.19 2.54
CA VAL A 36 -3.46 10.38 3.78
C VAL A 36 -3.93 8.95 3.48
N GLY A 37 -5.00 8.78 2.69
CA GLY A 37 -5.51 7.45 2.33
C GLY A 37 -4.50 6.63 1.53
N MET A 38 -3.71 7.29 0.68
CA MET A 38 -2.65 6.63 -0.09
C MET A 38 -1.47 6.17 0.79
N VAL A 39 -1.10 6.95 1.80
CA VAL A 39 -0.09 6.55 2.79
C VAL A 39 -0.59 5.36 3.62
N VAL A 40 -1.86 5.38 4.05
CA VAL A 40 -2.46 4.25 4.77
C VAL A 40 -2.45 2.98 3.92
N CYS A 41 -2.78 3.07 2.62
CA CYS A 41 -2.63 1.94 1.69
C CYS A 41 -1.21 1.40 1.60
N ALA A 42 -0.21 2.29 1.52
CA ALA A 42 1.19 1.86 1.46
C ALA A 42 1.61 1.09 2.71
N ILE A 43 1.18 1.54 3.90
CA ILE A 43 1.43 0.85 5.17
C ILE A 43 0.71 -0.50 5.19
N LEU A 44 -0.53 -0.56 4.70
CA LEU A 44 -1.33 -1.78 4.66
C LEU A 44 -0.75 -2.84 3.70
N LEU A 45 -0.10 -2.39 2.61
CA LEU A 45 0.60 -3.25 1.65
C LEU A 45 1.99 -3.70 2.11
N TYR A 46 2.59 -3.04 3.09
CA TYR A 46 3.95 -3.35 3.55
C TYR A 46 4.13 -4.80 4.05
N PRO A 47 3.23 -5.37 4.89
CA PRO A 47 3.29 -6.78 5.28
C PRO A 47 3.20 -7.73 4.08
N ASN A 48 2.38 -7.34 3.09
CA ASN A 48 2.15 -8.11 1.90
C ASN A 48 3.40 -8.14 1.01
N ALA A 49 4.06 -6.99 0.85
CA ALA A 49 5.31 -6.86 0.12
C ALA A 49 6.46 -7.62 0.80
N TRP A 50 6.53 -7.58 2.14
CA TRP A 50 7.50 -8.35 2.93
C TRP A 50 7.31 -9.86 2.77
N PHE A 51 6.06 -10.33 2.80
CA PHE A 51 5.77 -11.74 2.58
C PHE A 51 6.15 -12.18 1.16
N VAL A 52 5.85 -11.37 0.15
CA VAL A 52 6.24 -11.68 -1.24
C VAL A 52 7.75 -11.56 -1.46
N SER A 53 8.47 -10.72 -0.72
CA SER A 53 9.93 -10.63 -0.84
C SER A 53 10.65 -11.87 -0.30
N MET A 54 10.02 -12.65 0.58
CA MET A 54 10.59 -13.92 1.07
C MET A 54 10.57 -15.04 0.02
N HIS A 55 9.57 -15.04 -0.86
CA HIS A 55 9.50 -15.93 -2.01
C HIS A 55 8.95 -15.16 -3.22
N PRO A 56 9.78 -14.38 -3.94
CA PRO A 56 9.29 -13.63 -5.07
C PRO A 56 9.15 -14.56 -6.29
N PRO A 57 7.92 -14.92 -6.73
CA PRO A 57 7.74 -15.51 -8.05
C PRO A 57 8.15 -14.51 -9.15
N PHE A 58 8.10 -13.21 -8.84
CA PHE A 58 8.53 -12.14 -9.72
C PHE A 58 9.23 -11.02 -8.91
N PRO A 59 10.42 -10.56 -9.31
CA PRO A 59 11.21 -9.58 -8.55
C PRO A 59 10.56 -8.19 -8.46
N TRP A 60 9.63 -7.87 -9.34
CA TRP A 60 8.96 -6.56 -9.40
C TRP A 60 7.95 -6.33 -8.26
N VAL A 61 7.45 -7.41 -7.63
CA VAL A 61 6.38 -7.33 -6.62
C VAL A 61 6.88 -6.71 -5.31
N ILE A 62 8.19 -6.66 -5.11
CA ILE A 62 8.81 -5.95 -3.99
C ILE A 62 8.53 -4.44 -4.07
N TYR A 63 8.30 -3.91 -5.28
CA TYR A 63 8.01 -2.48 -5.52
C TYR A 63 6.53 -2.13 -5.48
N THR A 64 5.63 -3.08 -5.20
CA THR A 64 4.18 -2.83 -5.10
C THR A 64 3.81 -1.67 -4.15
N PRO A 65 4.42 -1.50 -2.96
CA PRO A 65 4.10 -0.37 -2.08
C PRO A 65 4.72 0.97 -2.53
N VAL A 66 5.62 0.98 -3.53
CA VAL A 66 6.25 2.22 -4.04
C VAL A 66 5.24 3.06 -4.85
N ILE A 67 4.34 2.41 -5.58
CA ILE A 67 3.30 3.07 -6.39
C ILE A 67 2.39 3.97 -5.54
N PRO A 68 1.76 3.48 -4.44
CA PRO A 68 0.94 4.33 -3.58
C PRO A 68 1.73 5.46 -2.91
N ILE A 69 3.02 5.25 -2.60
CA ILE A 69 3.88 6.29 -2.02
C ILE A 69 4.17 7.40 -3.04
N MET A 70 4.55 7.05 -4.27
CA MET A 70 4.76 8.05 -5.33
C MET A 70 3.50 8.86 -5.61
N LEU A 71 2.35 8.19 -5.71
CA LEU A 71 1.06 8.87 -5.91
C LEU A 71 0.69 9.76 -4.72
N ALA A 72 0.91 9.30 -3.49
CA ALA A 72 0.71 10.13 -2.30
C ALA A 72 1.56 11.40 -2.35
N ALA A 73 2.83 11.30 -2.75
CA ALA A 73 3.74 12.44 -2.89
C ALA A 73 3.28 13.43 -3.97
N VAL A 74 2.85 12.92 -5.13
CA VAL A 74 2.31 13.76 -6.22
C VAL A 74 1.06 14.51 -5.76
N PHE A 75 0.10 13.82 -5.12
CA PHE A 75 -1.12 14.45 -4.62
C PHE A 75 -0.84 15.44 -3.48
N TYR A 76 0.12 15.15 -2.61
CA TYR A 76 0.55 16.06 -1.56
C TYR A 76 1.13 17.35 -2.15
N LEU A 77 2.06 17.23 -3.11
CA LEU A 77 2.66 18.37 -3.78
C LEU A 77 1.61 19.21 -4.53
N MET A 78 0.71 18.56 -5.27
CA MET A 78 -0.37 19.22 -6.02
C MET A 78 -1.36 19.96 -5.10
N LYS A 79 -1.68 19.41 -3.93
CA LYS A 79 -2.51 20.09 -2.91
C LYS A 79 -1.78 21.31 -2.33
N ARG A 80 -0.47 21.20 -2.09
CA ARG A 80 0.35 22.27 -1.53
C ARG A 80 0.49 23.46 -2.49
N THR A 81 0.66 23.21 -3.80
CA THR A 81 0.66 24.28 -4.81
C THR A 81 -0.70 24.98 -4.90
N ARG A 82 -1.81 24.23 -4.85
CA ARG A 82 -3.16 24.84 -4.88
C ARG A 82 -3.46 25.77 -3.69
N LEU A 83 -2.89 25.47 -2.52
CA LEU A 83 -2.99 26.30 -1.32
C LEU A 83 -2.06 27.52 -1.33
N ARG A 84 -1.02 27.53 -2.17
CA ARG A 84 -0.06 28.64 -2.27
C ARG A 84 -0.48 29.72 -3.27
N THR A 85 -1.47 29.42 -4.12
CA THR A 85 -1.98 30.31 -5.17
C THR A 85 -3.34 30.93 -4.82
N ASN A 86 -3.95 30.56 -3.69
CA ASN A 86 -5.06 31.30 -3.06
C ASN A 86 -4.49 32.17 -1.93
#